data_AF-A0A6A6M772-F1
#
_entry.id   AF-A0A6A6M772-F1
#
_cell.length_a   1.000
_cell.length_b   1.000
_cell.length_c   1.000
_cell.angle_alpha   90.00
_cell.angle_beta   90.00
_cell.angle_gamma   90.00
#
_symmetry.space_group_name_H-M   'P 1'
#
loop_
_entity.id
_entity.type
_entity.pdbx_description
1 polymer ?
#
loop_
_entity_poly.entity_id
_entity_poly.type
_entity_poly.pdbx_seq_one_letter_code
_entity_poly.pdbx_strand_id
1 'polypeptide(L)'
;MLPDNHGKLGEYVGAAVWGSSPSIDIRRNHVYIATGKLYSAPLRMRQCQERENNQTKPTDPDECVEPDNHSNSILAFDLLSGKIKWNKQLGGNDVWFFACSNLSTPNCPSGPNPYADFSEAPMMLNIYINRTKRDIVVDVQKSGFAWALDRDNGNLIWSIEAGPGGSAGGG
;
A
#
# COMPACT_ATOMS: atom_id res chain seq x y z
N MET A 1 12.44 -1.99 -2.84
CA MET A 1 11.20 -1.93 -2.04
C MET A 1 11.31 -0.89 -0.95
N LEU A 2 12.48 -0.74 -0.32
CA LEU A 2 12.84 0.47 0.42
C LEU A 2 14.15 1.03 -0.15
N PRO A 3 14.44 2.32 0.04
CA PRO A 3 15.75 2.88 -0.23
C PRO A 3 16.85 2.15 0.56
N ASP A 4 18.03 1.98 -0.04
CA ASP A 4 19.19 1.40 0.65
C ASP A 4 19.63 2.32 1.80
N ASN A 5 19.75 1.77 3.01
CA ASN A 5 20.22 2.51 4.18
C ASN A 5 21.74 2.55 4.30
N HIS A 6 22.48 1.86 3.43
CA HIS A 6 23.94 1.75 3.44
C HIS A 6 24.51 1.34 4.81
N GLY A 7 23.76 0.52 5.57
CA GLY A 7 24.14 0.05 6.90
C GLY A 7 24.00 1.10 8.01
N LYS A 8 23.32 2.22 7.78
CA LYS A 8 23.09 3.26 8.79
C LYS A 8 21.88 2.95 9.67
N LEU A 9 22.02 3.24 10.97
CA LEU A 9 20.92 3.16 11.93
C LEU A 9 19.99 4.37 11.78
N GLY A 10 18.70 4.18 12.10
CA GLY A 10 17.70 5.26 12.09
C GLY A 10 17.12 5.58 10.71
N GLU A 11 17.47 4.79 9.69
CA GLU A 11 16.90 4.85 8.35
C GLU A 11 15.67 3.92 8.22
N TYR A 12 15.21 3.68 6.99
CA TYR A 12 14.06 2.81 6.73
C TYR A 12 14.31 1.35 7.13
N VAL A 13 13.33 0.77 7.81
CA VAL A 13 13.21 -0.66 8.10
C VAL A 13 11.73 -1.03 8.01
N GLY A 14 11.40 -2.22 7.51
CA GLY A 14 10.02 -2.70 7.38
C GLY A 14 9.74 -3.17 5.95
N ALA A 15 8.54 -2.87 5.44
CA ALA A 15 8.06 -3.30 4.13
C ALA A 15 8.18 -4.82 3.91
N ALA A 16 7.96 -5.58 5.00
CA ALA A 16 8.07 -7.03 4.98
C ALA A 16 7.05 -7.66 4.03
N VAL A 17 7.48 -8.68 3.29
CA VAL A 17 6.62 -9.49 2.42
C VAL A 17 6.20 -10.71 3.21
N TRP A 18 4.96 -10.71 3.71
CA TRP A 18 4.43 -11.78 4.57
C TRP A 18 3.65 -12.84 3.80
N GLY A 19 3.03 -12.46 2.68
CA GLY A 19 2.28 -13.36 1.81
C GLY A 19 3.16 -14.49 1.28
N SER A 20 2.88 -15.72 1.70
CA SER A 20 3.70 -16.90 1.38
C SER A 20 3.58 -17.38 -0.07
N SER A 21 2.64 -16.81 -0.83
CA SER A 21 2.23 -17.29 -2.16
C SER A 21 2.08 -16.13 -3.18
N PRO A 22 3.18 -15.53 -3.66
CA PRO A 22 3.12 -14.52 -4.73
C PRO A 22 2.30 -14.99 -5.93
N SER A 23 1.41 -14.12 -6.42
CA SER A 23 0.61 -14.40 -7.61
C SER A 23 1.43 -14.22 -8.89
N ILE A 24 1.35 -15.17 -9.82
CA ILE A 24 2.16 -15.16 -11.06
C ILE A 24 1.26 -15.10 -12.31
N ASP A 25 1.32 -14.00 -13.07
CA ASP A 25 0.68 -13.88 -14.39
C ASP A 25 1.72 -14.11 -15.49
N ILE A 26 1.78 -15.35 -15.96
CA ILE A 26 2.71 -15.78 -17.03
C ILE A 26 2.43 -15.03 -18.34
N ARG A 27 1.17 -14.69 -18.65
CA ARG A 27 0.82 -13.99 -19.90
C ARG A 27 1.37 -12.57 -19.93
N ARG A 28 1.40 -11.90 -18.78
CA ARG A 28 1.97 -10.57 -18.63
C ARG A 28 3.46 -10.57 -18.29
N ASN A 29 4.04 -11.73 -17.96
CA ASN A 29 5.37 -11.83 -17.36
C ASN A 29 5.46 -11.05 -16.03
N HIS A 30 4.43 -11.13 -15.19
CA HIS A 30 4.33 -10.38 -13.93
C HIS A 30 4.28 -11.31 -12.70
N VAL A 31 4.91 -10.89 -11.61
CA VAL A 31 4.74 -11.43 -10.25
C VAL A 31 4.19 -10.34 -9.36
N TYR A 32 3.12 -10.63 -8.62
CA TYR A 32 2.49 -9.69 -7.70
C TYR A 32 2.78 -10.08 -6.25
N ILE A 33 3.20 -9.09 -5.47
CA ILE A 33 3.36 -9.18 -4.02
C ILE A 33 2.81 -7.93 -3.36
N ALA A 34 2.58 -8.02 -2.06
CA ALA A 34 2.31 -6.86 -1.23
C ALA A 34 3.31 -6.78 -0.08
N THR A 35 3.54 -5.56 0.37
CA THR A 35 4.46 -5.24 1.48
C THR A 35 3.70 -4.71 2.67
N GLY A 36 4.18 -5.04 3.86
CA GLY A 36 3.69 -4.45 5.08
C GLY A 36 4.19 -3.03 5.33
N LYS A 37 3.94 -2.55 6.55
CA LYS A 37 4.32 -1.21 7.01
C LYS A 37 5.81 -1.02 7.27
N LEU A 38 6.19 0.24 7.48
CA LEU A 38 7.48 0.61 8.04
C LEU A 38 7.53 0.35 9.56
N TYR A 39 8.70 -0.06 10.04
CA TYR A 39 9.04 -0.15 11.47
C TYR A 39 9.88 1.06 11.90
N SER A 40 10.69 1.61 11.00
CA SER A 40 11.40 2.87 11.19
C SER A 40 11.52 3.64 9.89
N ALA A 41 11.74 4.94 10.01
CA ALA A 41 11.96 5.86 8.90
C ALA A 41 12.99 6.94 9.29
N PRO A 42 13.68 7.54 8.30
CA PRO A 42 14.65 8.61 8.52
C PRO A 42 14.03 9.78 9.29
N LEU A 43 14.81 10.46 10.14
CA LEU A 43 14.30 11.57 10.97
C LEU A 43 13.64 12.66 10.10
N ARG A 44 14.21 12.96 8.93
CA ARG A 44 13.65 13.95 7.98
C ARG A 44 12.23 13.58 7.55
N MET A 45 11.96 12.29 7.33
CA MET A 45 10.67 11.79 6.86
C MET A 45 9.67 11.76 8.00
N ARG A 46 10.10 11.35 9.20
CA ARG A 46 9.26 11.43 10.41
C ARG A 46 8.84 12.87 10.72
N GLN A 47 9.76 13.83 10.63
CA GLN A 47 9.45 15.26 10.83
C GLN A 47 8.58 15.84 9.71
N CYS A 48 8.75 15.38 8.46
CA CYS A 48 7.85 15.73 7.38
C CYS A 48 6.42 15.25 7.71
N GLN A 49 6.29 13.97 8.06
CA GLN A 49 5.03 13.35 8.40
C GLN A 49 4.34 14.02 9.59
N GLU A 50 5.08 14.35 10.66
CA GLU A 50 4.56 15.09 11.81
C GLU A 50 3.97 16.46 11.42
N ARG A 51 4.55 17.13 10.42
CA ARG A 51 4.03 18.41 9.92
C ARG A 51 2.78 18.23 9.08
N GLU A 52 2.71 17.21 8.25
CA GLU A 52 1.51 16.91 7.46
C GLU A 52 0.35 16.39 8.32
N ASN A 53 0.64 15.62 9.37
CA ASN A 53 -0.36 15.11 10.32
C ASN A 53 -1.08 16.24 11.09
N ASN A 54 -0.49 17.43 11.13
CA ASN A 54 -1.07 18.64 11.71
C ASN A 54 -1.88 19.48 10.69
N GLN A 55 -1.96 19.04 9.44
CA GLN A 55 -2.74 19.69 8.38
C GLN A 55 -4.05 18.92 8.16
N THR A 56 -5.09 19.62 7.70
CA THR A 56 -6.41 19.02 7.42
C THR A 56 -6.58 18.62 5.96
N LYS A 57 -5.61 18.93 5.11
CA LYS A 57 -5.64 18.60 3.68
C LYS A 57 -4.48 17.65 3.35
N PRO A 58 -4.77 16.47 2.80
CA PRO A 58 -3.74 15.61 2.22
C PRO A 58 -3.05 16.31 1.05
N THR A 59 -1.74 16.16 0.97
CA THR A 59 -0.88 16.49 -0.17
C THR A 59 -0.93 15.34 -1.18
N ASP A 60 -1.03 15.66 -2.47
CA ASP A 60 -0.94 14.68 -3.57
C ASP A 60 -0.08 15.25 -4.71
N PRO A 61 1.10 14.65 -5.02
CA PRO A 61 1.71 13.52 -4.31
C PRO A 61 2.16 13.89 -2.90
N ASP A 62 2.23 12.90 -2.03
CA ASP A 62 2.70 13.04 -0.65
C ASP A 62 4.20 13.37 -0.64
N GLU A 63 4.57 14.56 -0.14
CA GLU A 63 5.96 15.02 -0.11
C GLU A 63 6.80 14.27 0.94
N CYS A 64 6.15 13.59 1.88
CA CYS A 64 6.77 12.87 3.00
C CYS A 64 7.02 11.39 2.70
N VAL A 65 6.64 10.92 1.52
CA VAL A 65 6.95 9.58 1.02
C VAL A 65 7.99 9.65 -0.09
N GLU A 66 9.12 8.97 0.11
CA GLU A 66 10.14 8.89 -0.92
C GLU A 66 9.70 8.01 -2.11
N PRO A 67 10.02 8.37 -3.36
CA PRO A 67 9.59 7.61 -4.53
C PRO A 67 10.00 6.12 -4.52
N ASP A 68 11.15 5.81 -3.91
CA ASP A 68 11.68 4.44 -3.80
C ASP A 68 11.21 3.70 -2.55
N ASN A 69 10.38 4.35 -1.71
CA ASN A 69 9.68 3.71 -0.60
C ASN A 69 8.40 3.06 -1.12
N HIS A 70 8.40 1.74 -1.15
CA HIS A 70 7.25 0.93 -1.53
C HIS A 70 6.71 0.12 -0.34
N SER A 71 6.74 0.69 0.87
CA SER A 71 5.99 0.13 2.02
C SER A 71 4.49 0.20 1.77
N ASN A 72 3.72 -0.66 2.43
CA ASN A 72 2.26 -0.70 2.36
C ASN A 72 1.68 -0.61 0.94
N SER A 73 2.31 -1.34 0.03
CA SER A 73 2.06 -1.26 -1.41
C SER A 73 1.75 -2.63 -1.99
N ILE A 74 1.00 -2.64 -3.09
CA ILE A 74 0.94 -3.77 -4.03
C ILE A 74 1.92 -3.47 -5.16
N LEU A 75 2.76 -4.44 -5.51
CA LEU A 75 3.78 -4.30 -6.54
C LEU A 75 3.65 -5.39 -7.59
N ALA A 76 3.96 -5.02 -8.83
CA ALA A 76 4.22 -5.96 -9.91
C ALA A 76 5.69 -5.94 -10.30
N PHE A 77 6.28 -7.12 -10.39
CA PHE A 77 7.63 -7.34 -10.86
C PHE A 77 7.61 -8.05 -12.21
N ASP A 78 8.57 -7.71 -13.06
CA ASP A 78 8.89 -8.52 -14.22
C ASP A 78 9.39 -9.89 -13.76
N LEU A 79 8.72 -10.96 -14.19
CA LEU A 79 8.95 -12.33 -13.73
C LEU A 79 10.38 -12.83 -14.00
N LEU A 80 11.07 -12.31 -15.01
CA LEU A 80 12.41 -12.75 -15.38
C LEU A 80 13.50 -11.88 -14.77
N SER A 81 13.34 -10.56 -14.83
CA SER A 81 14.38 -9.62 -14.39
C SER A 81 14.26 -9.16 -12.94
N GLY A 82 13.10 -9.38 -12.30
CA GLY A 82 12.84 -8.89 -10.95
C GLY A 82 12.75 -7.36 -10.86
N LYS A 83 12.62 -6.64 -11.99
CA LYS A 83 12.42 -5.19 -12.01
C LYS A 83 10.97 -4.85 -11.72
N ILE A 84 10.73 -3.79 -10.95
CA ILE A 84 9.38 -3.27 -10.71
C ILE A 84 8.80 -2.76 -12.04
N LYS A 85 7.62 -3.27 -12.41
CA LYS A 85 6.82 -2.80 -13.55
C LYS A 85 5.92 -1.63 -13.14
N TRP A 86 5.25 -1.80 -12.01
CA TRP A 86 4.44 -0.77 -11.37
C TRP A 86 4.33 -1.07 -9.87
N ASN A 87 4.02 -0.06 -9.08
CA ASN A 87 3.71 -0.18 -7.67
C ASN A 87 2.57 0.79 -7.32
N LYS A 88 1.80 0.46 -6.29
CA LYS A 88 0.77 1.32 -5.75
C LYS A 88 0.75 1.21 -4.23
N GLN A 89 1.13 2.29 -3.56
CA GLN A 89 0.95 2.44 -2.13
C GLN A 89 -0.51 2.74 -1.80
N LEU A 90 -1.03 2.09 -0.75
CA LEU A 90 -2.44 2.10 -0.37
C LEU A 90 -2.59 2.27 1.14
N GLY A 91 -3.75 2.74 1.60
CA GLY A 91 -4.07 2.89 3.03
C GLY A 91 -3.58 4.18 3.70
N GLY A 92 -2.96 5.10 2.95
CA GLY A 92 -2.43 6.35 3.51
C GLY A 92 -1.25 6.12 4.47
N ASN A 93 -0.65 7.19 4.97
CA ASN A 93 0.61 7.13 5.71
C ASN A 93 0.57 6.22 6.95
N ASP A 94 1.55 5.33 7.09
CA ASP A 94 1.65 4.37 8.20
C ASP A 94 1.97 5.01 9.58
N VAL A 95 1.99 6.34 9.69
CA VAL A 95 2.34 7.06 10.91
C VAL A 95 1.25 8.08 11.27
N TRP A 96 0.24 7.60 11.98
CA TRP A 96 -0.62 8.33 12.94
C TRP A 96 -1.06 9.77 12.58
N PHE A 97 -2.21 9.91 11.91
CA PHE A 97 -2.84 11.22 11.63
C PHE A 97 -3.87 11.55 12.72
N PHE A 98 -3.47 12.33 13.73
CA PHE A 98 -4.33 12.66 14.86
C PHE A 98 -5.57 13.50 14.45
N ALA A 99 -5.44 14.32 13.39
CA ALA A 99 -6.47 15.22 12.90
C ALA A 99 -7.67 14.54 12.21
N CYS A 100 -7.54 13.26 11.81
CA CYS A 100 -8.62 12.44 11.22
C CYS A 100 -8.95 11.22 12.08
N SER A 101 -8.61 11.24 13.38
CA SER A 101 -8.97 10.19 14.36
C SER A 101 -10.49 10.02 14.52
N ASN A 102 -11.26 11.04 14.14
CA ASN A 102 -12.71 10.98 14.04
C ASN A 102 -13.12 10.80 12.56
N LEU A 103 -13.57 9.59 12.21
CA LEU A 103 -14.06 9.22 10.87
C LEU A 103 -15.29 10.03 10.41
N SER A 104 -15.94 10.79 11.31
CA SER A 104 -17.03 11.71 10.96
C SER A 104 -16.57 13.06 10.39
N THR A 105 -15.26 13.29 10.29
CA THR A 105 -14.71 14.54 9.76
C THR A 105 -14.82 14.55 8.23
N PRO A 106 -15.60 15.47 7.62
CA PRO A 106 -15.75 15.52 6.17
C PRO A 106 -14.40 15.83 5.49
N ASN A 107 -14.12 15.18 4.36
CA ASN A 107 -12.89 15.28 3.57
C ASN A 107 -11.63 14.62 4.16
N CYS A 108 -11.75 13.85 5.25
CA CYS A 108 -10.67 12.94 5.63
C CYS A 108 -10.65 11.75 4.66
N PRO A 109 -9.50 11.40 4.04
CA PRO A 109 -9.36 10.11 3.36
C PRO A 109 -9.58 8.99 4.38
N SER A 110 -9.99 7.79 3.95
CA SER A 110 -10.06 6.62 4.83
C SER A 110 -8.76 6.56 5.63
N GLY A 111 -8.89 6.85 6.93
CA GLY A 111 -7.78 7.39 7.71
C GLY A 111 -6.55 6.49 7.70
N PRO A 112 -5.35 7.06 7.81
CA PRO A 112 -4.14 6.28 8.00
C PRO A 112 -4.27 5.46 9.28
N ASN A 113 -4.42 4.16 9.10
CA ASN A 113 -4.41 3.21 10.18
C ASN A 113 -2.98 2.64 10.23
N PRO A 114 -2.21 2.88 11.31
CA PRO A 114 -0.82 2.40 11.46
C PRO A 114 -0.70 0.87 11.56
N TYR A 115 -1.82 0.16 11.46
CA TYR A 115 -1.95 -1.28 11.35
C TYR A 115 -2.65 -1.71 10.07
N ALA A 116 -2.83 -0.80 9.11
CA ALA A 116 -3.34 -1.12 7.79
C ALA A 116 -2.18 -1.60 6.91
N ASP A 117 -1.46 -2.62 7.32
CA ASP A 117 -0.44 -3.20 6.46
C ASP A 117 -1.02 -4.36 5.64
N PHE A 118 -0.46 -4.63 4.46
CA PHE A 118 -0.73 -5.88 3.76
C PHE A 118 0.07 -7.00 4.43
N SER A 119 -0.61 -8.12 4.70
CA SER A 119 -0.01 -9.29 5.33
C SER A 119 -0.24 -10.58 4.55
N GLU A 120 -0.90 -10.50 3.40
CA GLU A 120 -1.19 -11.63 2.53
C GLU A 120 -0.71 -11.32 1.10
N ALA A 121 -0.66 -12.35 0.25
CA ALA A 121 -0.31 -12.16 -1.16
C ALA A 121 -1.53 -11.67 -1.96
N PRO A 122 -1.35 -10.73 -2.92
CA PRO A 122 -2.44 -10.29 -3.78
C PRO A 122 -3.00 -11.43 -4.63
N MET A 123 -4.33 -11.50 -4.73
CA MET A 123 -5.06 -12.45 -5.57
C MET A 123 -5.34 -11.89 -6.95
N MET A 124 -5.22 -12.71 -7.99
CA MET A 124 -5.58 -12.32 -9.36
C MET A 124 -6.99 -12.75 -9.72
N LEU A 125 -7.78 -11.82 -10.26
CA LEU A 125 -9.15 -12.06 -10.70
C LEU A 125 -9.39 -11.51 -12.10
N ASN A 126 -10.39 -12.05 -12.79
CA ASN A 126 -10.94 -11.43 -13.99
C ASN A 126 -12.39 -11.06 -13.70
N ILE A 127 -12.73 -9.79 -13.86
CA ILE A 127 -14.08 -9.27 -13.59
C ILE A 127 -14.67 -8.64 -14.86
N TYR A 128 -15.96 -8.35 -14.84
CA TYR A 128 -16.63 -7.61 -15.90
C TYR A 128 -17.18 -6.29 -15.33
N ILE A 129 -16.69 -5.17 -15.85
CA ILE A 129 -17.21 -3.83 -15.54
C ILE A 129 -17.87 -3.31 -16.81
N ASN A 130 -19.17 -3.00 -16.75
CA ASN A 130 -19.94 -2.53 -17.91
C ASN A 130 -19.77 -3.42 -19.16
N ARG A 131 -19.87 -4.75 -18.98
CA ARG A 131 -19.66 -5.80 -20.01
C ARG A 131 -18.24 -5.86 -20.60
N THR A 132 -17.30 -5.07 -20.10
CA THR A 132 -15.90 -5.12 -20.49
C THR A 132 -15.13 -5.97 -19.50
N LYS A 133 -14.42 -7.00 -19.99
CA LYS A 133 -13.55 -7.81 -19.16
C LYS A 133 -12.37 -6.98 -18.66
N ARG A 134 -12.09 -7.04 -17.36
CA ARG A 134 -10.94 -6.41 -16.72
C ARG A 134 -10.20 -7.43 -15.90
N ASP A 135 -8.89 -7.31 -15.98
CA ASP A 135 -7.93 -8.21 -15.38
C ASP A 135 -7.36 -7.47 -14.16
N ILE A 136 -7.70 -7.92 -12.96
CA ILE A 136 -7.40 -7.19 -11.73
C ILE A 136 -6.56 -8.03 -10.77
N VAL A 137 -5.86 -7.33 -9.90
CA VAL A 137 -5.22 -7.89 -8.71
C VAL A 137 -5.85 -7.25 -7.48
N VAL A 138 -6.21 -8.08 -6.50
CA VAL A 138 -6.96 -7.69 -5.31
C VAL A 138 -6.18 -8.11 -4.08
N ASP A 139 -6.08 -7.23 -3.12
CA ASP A 139 -5.54 -7.56 -1.80
C ASP A 139 -6.38 -6.90 -0.71
N VAL A 140 -6.42 -7.53 0.46
CA VAL A 140 -7.15 -7.04 1.62
C VAL A 140 -6.15 -6.61 2.68
N GLN A 141 -6.23 -5.34 3.03
CA GLN A 141 -5.38 -4.72 4.01
C GLN A 141 -5.93 -4.99 5.42
N LYS A 142 -5.08 -5.04 6.44
CA LYS A 142 -5.53 -5.24 7.84
C LYS A 142 -6.50 -4.17 8.36
N SER A 143 -6.63 -3.03 7.66
CA SER A 143 -7.70 -2.05 7.87
C SER A 143 -9.10 -2.57 7.58
N GLY A 144 -9.24 -3.74 6.94
CA GLY A 144 -10.49 -4.28 6.45
C GLY A 144 -10.87 -3.77 5.05
N PHE A 145 -10.02 -2.94 4.43
CA PHE A 145 -10.24 -2.49 3.06
C PHE A 145 -9.71 -3.51 2.05
N ALA A 146 -10.57 -3.90 1.12
CA ALA A 146 -10.18 -4.59 -0.10
C ALA A 146 -9.88 -3.57 -1.20
N TRP A 147 -8.74 -3.74 -1.86
CA TRP A 147 -8.25 -2.87 -2.92
C TRP A 147 -8.11 -3.65 -4.21
N ALA A 148 -8.69 -3.15 -5.30
CA ALA A 148 -8.56 -3.76 -6.62
C ALA A 148 -7.81 -2.85 -7.58
N LEU A 149 -6.71 -3.35 -8.14
CA LEU A 149 -5.87 -2.65 -9.10
C LEU A 149 -5.89 -3.34 -10.46
N ASP A 150 -5.73 -2.56 -11.52
CA ASP A 150 -5.54 -3.06 -12.87
C ASP A 150 -4.18 -3.77 -12.99
N ARG A 151 -4.14 -4.99 -13.53
CA ARG A 151 -2.90 -5.78 -13.61
C ARG A 151 -1.83 -5.19 -14.52
N ASP A 152 -2.22 -4.37 -15.50
CA ASP A 152 -1.29 -3.85 -16.50
C ASP A 152 -0.53 -2.61 -16.00
N ASN A 153 -1.12 -1.80 -15.13
CA ASN A 153 -0.56 -0.50 -14.73
C ASN A 153 -0.72 -0.14 -13.25
N GLY A 154 -1.39 -0.97 -12.44
CA GLY A 154 -1.59 -0.71 -11.02
C GLY A 154 -2.60 0.40 -10.72
N ASN A 155 -3.37 0.87 -11.71
CA ASN A 155 -4.41 1.87 -11.49
C ASN A 155 -5.51 1.30 -10.59
N LEU A 156 -5.95 2.11 -9.63
CA LEU A 156 -7.06 1.76 -8.75
C LEU A 156 -8.35 1.63 -9.56
N ILE A 157 -8.99 0.46 -9.48
CA ILE A 157 -10.28 0.18 -10.10
C ILE A 157 -11.41 0.43 -9.10
N TRP A 158 -11.28 -0.10 -7.88
CA TRP A 158 -12.18 0.17 -6.77
C TRP A 158 -11.51 -0.13 -5.43
N SER A 159 -12.09 0.41 -4.37
CA SER A 159 -11.78 0.10 -2.98
C SER A 159 -13.08 -0.01 -2.19
N ILE A 160 -13.19 -1.00 -1.31
CA ILE A 160 -14.37 -1.19 -0.45
C ILE A 160 -13.94 -1.64 0.95
N GLU A 161 -14.67 -1.20 1.97
CA GLU A 161 -14.59 -1.77 3.31
C GLU A 161 -15.22 -3.18 3.26
N ALA A 162 -14.38 -4.21 3.27
CA ALA A 162 -14.80 -5.62 3.23
C ALA A 162 -15.16 -6.15 4.61
N GLY A 163 -14.65 -5.53 5.68
CA GLY A 163 -14.93 -5.89 7.05
C GLY A 163 -14.29 -4.91 8.04
N PRO A 164 -14.53 -5.09 9.35
CA PRO A 164 -13.89 -4.27 10.37
C PRO A 164 -12.38 -4.52 10.38
N GLY A 165 -11.58 -3.47 10.40
CA GLY A 165 -10.14 -3.57 10.63
C GLY A 165 -9.79 -4.04 12.04
N GLY A 166 -8.60 -4.60 12.21
CA GLY A 166 -8.16 -5.11 13.51
C GLY A 166 -6.64 -5.10 13.67
N SER A 167 -6.16 -4.98 14.90
CA SER A 167 -4.71 -5.03 15.23
C SER A 167 -4.07 -6.38 14.91
N ALA A 168 -4.86 -7.46 14.93
CA ALA A 168 -4.46 -8.82 14.55
C ALA A 168 -4.88 -9.21 13.12
N GLY A 169 -5.51 -8.30 12.37
CA GLY A 169 -6.05 -8.55 11.03
C GLY A 169 -7.57 -8.40 10.95
N GLY A 170 -8.04 -7.94 9.79
CA GLY A 170 -9.45 -7.78 9.43
C GLY A 170 -9.76 -8.20 7.99
N GLY A 171 -8.81 -8.86 7.33
CA GLY A 171 -8.89 -9.39 5.98
C GLY A 171 -8.53 -10.86 5.95
#